data_AF-A0A3M1GJS1-F1
#
_entry.id   AF-A0A3M1GJS1-F1
#
_cell.length_a   1.000
_cell.length_b   1.000
_cell.length_c   1.000
_cell.angle_alpha   90.00
_cell.angle_beta   90.00
_cell.angle_gamma   90.00
#
_symmetry.space_group_name_H-M   'P 1'
#
loop_
_entity.id
_entity.type
_entity.pdbx_description
1 polymer ?
#
loop_
_entity_poly.entity_id
_entity_poly.type
_entity_poly.pdbx_seq_one_letter_code
_entity_poly.pdbx_strand_id
1 'polypeptide(L)'
;MVKIAGIDGSPRKDSVSSLLVDMALQEAQKEGATIEKIKLVEYDIKPCMGCVSYQGTCNLEHCLEQDGEEVVPLLKRLLEFDGIVFG
;
A
#
# COMPACT_ATOMS: atom_id res chain seq x y z
N MET A 1 -15.40 -8.52 -9.33
CA MET A 1 -15.13 -9.31 -8.11
C MET A 1 -14.40 -8.37 -7.18
N VAL A 2 -14.82 -8.25 -5.92
CA VAL A 2 -14.24 -7.27 -4.97
C VAL A 2 -12.79 -7.64 -4.68
N LYS A 3 -11.87 -6.67 -4.75
CA LYS A 3 -10.43 -6.83 -4.48
C LYS A 3 -10.04 -6.02 -3.24
N ILE A 4 -9.44 -6.67 -2.24
CA ILE A 4 -9.04 -6.04 -0.98
C ILE A 4 -7.53 -6.18 -0.76
N ALA A 5 -6.85 -5.06 -0.47
CA ALA A 5 -5.45 -5.05 -0.06
C ALA A 5 -5.33 -4.94 1.46
N GLY A 6 -4.37 -5.66 2.04
CA GLY A 6 -3.87 -5.42 3.39
C GLY A 6 -2.51 -4.76 3.31
N ILE A 7 -2.38 -3.57 3.89
CA ILE A 7 -1.13 -2.83 3.98
C ILE A 7 -0.53 -3.12 5.35
N ASP A 8 0.62 -3.79 5.36
CA ASP A 8 1.40 -4.12 6.55
C ASP A 8 2.62 -3.20 6.62
N GLY A 9 2.54 -2.20 7.50
CA GLY A 9 3.61 -1.26 7.79
C GLY A 9 4.63 -1.78 8.79
N SER A 10 4.45 -3.00 9.32
CA SER A 10 5.33 -3.52 10.36
C SER A 10 6.69 -3.94 9.79
N PRO A 11 7.81 -3.42 10.33
CA PRO A 11 9.14 -3.89 9.93
C PRO A 11 9.42 -5.31 10.46
N ARG A 12 8.62 -5.80 11.42
CA ARG A 12 8.77 -7.13 12.01
C ARG A 12 7.96 -8.13 11.21
N LYS A 13 8.51 -9.34 11.03
CA LYS A 13 7.84 -10.40 10.25
C LYS A 13 6.56 -10.93 10.91
N ASP A 14 6.56 -11.04 12.24
CA ASP A 14 5.48 -11.67 13.01
C ASP A 14 4.90 -10.71 14.06
N SER A 15 4.59 -9.48 13.64
CA SER A 15 3.99 -8.50 14.56
C SER A 15 2.52 -8.81 14.79
N VAL A 16 2.01 -8.37 15.95
CA VAL A 16 0.58 -8.44 16.26
C VAL A 16 -0.25 -7.68 15.22
N SER A 17 0.25 -6.55 14.70
CA SER A 17 -0.48 -5.77 13.71
C SER A 17 -0.55 -6.49 12.35
N SER A 18 0.55 -7.14 11.93
CA SER A 18 0.60 -7.98 10.75
C SER A 18 -0.39 -9.14 10.82
N LEU A 19 -0.50 -9.79 12.00
CA LEU A 19 -1.47 -10.85 12.25
C LEU A 19 -2.92 -10.35 12.15
N LEU A 20 -3.22 -9.16 12.67
CA LEU A 20 -4.57 -8.57 12.58
C LEU A 20 -4.95 -8.25 11.13
N VAL A 21 -4.01 -7.77 10.33
CA VAL A 21 -4.20 -7.58 8.87
C VAL A 21 -4.50 -8.91 8.20
N ASP A 22 -3.75 -9.97 8.52
CA ASP A 22 -3.99 -11.31 7.96
C ASP A 22 -5.39 -11.83 8.30
N MET A 23 -5.82 -11.69 9.55
CA MET A 23 -7.15 -12.12 9.98
C MET A 23 -8.26 -11.37 9.22
N ALA A 24 -8.14 -10.05 9.06
CA ALA A 24 -9.11 -9.25 8.33
C ALA A 24 -9.20 -9.66 6.85
N LEU A 25 -8.05 -9.89 6.20
CA LEU A 25 -8.02 -10.37 4.82
C LEU A 25 -8.60 -11.78 4.69
N GLN A 26 -8.29 -12.69 5.60
CA GLN A 26 -8.81 -14.05 5.58
C GLN A 26 -10.34 -14.09 5.69
N GLU A 27 -10.96 -13.26 6.53
CA GLU A 27 -12.42 -13.15 6.59
C GLU A 27 -13.00 -12.57 5.30
N ALA A 28 -12.38 -11.54 4.72
CA ALA A 28 -12.81 -11.01 3.43
C ALA A 28 -12.75 -12.05 2.30
N GLN A 29 -11.71 -12.89 2.30
CA GLN A 29 -11.56 -13.97 1.32
C GLN A 29 -12.68 -15.01 1.46
N LYS A 30 -13.11 -15.34 2.68
CA LYS A 30 -14.23 -16.27 2.93
C LYS A 30 -15.55 -15.72 2.37
N GLU A 31 -15.73 -14.40 2.37
CA GLU A 31 -16.88 -13.71 1.77
C GLU A 31 -16.74 -13.54 0.23
N GLY A 32 -15.70 -14.12 -0.38
CA GLY A 32 -15.52 -14.16 -1.83
C GLY A 32 -14.70 -13.01 -2.43
N ALA A 33 -14.01 -12.21 -1.60
CA ALA A 33 -13.08 -11.21 -2.10
C ALA A 33 -11.78 -11.85 -2.60
N THR A 34 -11.16 -11.24 -3.62
CA THR A 34 -9.75 -11.48 -3.94
C THR A 34 -8.90 -10.64 -2.99
N ILE A 35 -7.93 -11.27 -2.32
CA ILE A 35 -7.11 -10.61 -1.31
C ILE A 35 -5.66 -10.52 -1.75
N GLU A 36 -4.98 -9.49 -1.26
CA GLU A 36 -3.54 -9.33 -1.40
C GLU A 36 -2.95 -8.67 -0.15
N LYS A 37 -1.80 -9.14 0.30
CA LYS A 37 -1.03 -8.49 1.37
C LYS A 37 0.19 -7.80 0.77
N ILE A 38 0.34 -6.52 1.07
CA ILE A 38 1.46 -5.67 0.66
C ILE A 38 2.23 -5.29 1.90
N LYS A 39 3.50 -5.70 1.97
CA LYS A 39 4.36 -5.41 3.11
C LYS A 39 5.27 -4.25 2.79
N LEU A 40 5.04 -3.08 3.40
CA LEU A 40 5.70 -1.84 3.01
C LEU A 40 7.23 -1.87 3.21
N VAL A 41 7.71 -2.64 4.17
CA VAL A 41 9.15 -2.85 4.43
C VAL A 41 9.88 -3.56 3.27
N GLU A 42 9.14 -4.21 2.37
CA GLU A 42 9.73 -4.84 1.18
C GLU A 42 9.96 -3.86 0.03
N TYR A 43 9.50 -2.61 0.16
CA TYR A 43 9.63 -1.56 -0.85
C TYR A 43 10.59 -0.47 -0.35
N ASP A 44 11.38 0.13 -1.26
CA ASP A 44 12.19 1.31 -0.95
C ASP A 44 11.32 2.58 -0.99
N ILE A 45 10.53 2.81 0.06
CA ILE A 45 9.66 3.97 0.18
C ILE A 45 10.35 5.06 0.99
N LYS A 46 10.70 6.16 0.32
CA LYS A 46 11.28 7.35 0.95
C LYS A 46 10.19 8.30 1.47
N PRO A 47 10.46 9.06 2.54
CA PRO A 47 9.52 10.06 3.04
C PRO A 47 9.28 11.13 1.97
N CYS A 48 8.01 11.49 1.77
CA CYS A 48 7.64 12.55 0.83
C CYS A 48 8.27 13.89 1.24
N MET A 49 8.93 14.56 0.29
CA MET A 49 9.57 15.86 0.50
C MET A 49 8.60 17.05 0.50
N GLY A 50 7.31 16.81 0.21
CA GLY A 50 6.28 17.86 0.19
C GLY A 50 6.52 18.92 -0.88
N CYS A 51 7.10 18.53 -2.02
CA CYS A 51 7.49 19.48 -3.07
C CYS A 51 6.32 20.22 -3.74
N VAL A 52 5.09 19.68 -3.66
CA VAL A 52 3.85 20.24 -4.25
C VAL A 52 4.06 20.83 -5.65
N SER A 53 4.85 20.13 -6.46
CA SER A 53 5.46 20.64 -7.68
C SER A 53 4.46 20.98 -8.80
N TYR A 54 3.17 20.65 -8.63
CA TYR A 54 2.13 20.95 -9.61
C TYR A 54 0.93 21.64 -8.98
N GLN A 55 0.84 22.97 -9.11
CA GLN A 55 -0.35 23.77 -8.75
C GLN A 55 -0.84 23.55 -7.29
N GLY A 56 0.06 23.29 -6.35
CA GLY A 56 -0.30 22.98 -4.96
C GLY A 56 -0.80 21.56 -4.73
N THR A 57 -0.64 20.68 -5.72
CA THR A 57 -0.95 19.25 -5.67
C THR A 57 0.30 18.41 -5.93
N CYS A 58 0.26 17.15 -5.51
CA CYS A 58 1.35 16.21 -5.74
C CYS A 58 1.40 15.80 -7.22
N ASN A 59 2.57 15.90 -7.85
CA ASN A 59 2.81 15.30 -9.16
C ASN A 59 3.56 13.98 -9.01
N LEU A 60 2.86 12.86 -9.21
CA LEU A 60 3.43 11.52 -9.11
C LEU A 60 4.53 11.24 -10.15
N GLU A 61 4.53 11.90 -11.30
CA GLU A 61 5.62 11.74 -12.28
C GLU A 61 6.93 12.32 -11.76
N HIS A 62 6.87 13.40 -10.98
CA HIS A 62 8.05 13.97 -10.33
C HIS A 62 8.60 13.07 -9.23
N CYS A 63 7.74 12.30 -8.56
CA CYS A 63 8.16 11.33 -7.54
C CYS A 63 8.93 10.14 -8.13
N LEU A 64 8.66 9.73 -9.38
CA LEU A 64 9.42 8.66 -10.05
C LEU A 64 10.91 8.99 -10.19
N GLU A 65 11.22 10.26 -10.45
CA GLU A 65 12.60 10.72 -10.67
C GLU A 65 13.41 10.84 -9.37
N GLN A 66 12.75 11.03 -8.21
CA GLN A 66 13.41 11.40 -6.96
C GLN A 66 13.25 10.39 -5.81
N ASP A 67 12.08 9.76 -5.68
CA ASP A 67 11.67 9.02 -4.48
C ASP A 67 11.72 7.49 -4.64
N GLY A 68 12.14 7.00 -5.81
CA GLY A 68 12.33 5.58 -6.10
C GLY A 68 11.31 5.01 -7.09
N GLU A 69 11.78 4.13 -7.97
CA GLU A 69 10.97 3.56 -9.06
C GLU A 69 9.75 2.75 -8.58
N GLU A 70 9.74 2.31 -7.32
CA GLU A 70 8.71 1.39 -6.79
C GLU A 70 7.49 2.10 -6.16
N VAL A 71 7.66 3.32 -5.62
CA VAL A 71 6.59 4.03 -4.88
C VAL A 71 5.41 4.37 -5.78
N VAL A 72 5.68 4.90 -6.97
CA VAL A 72 4.63 5.37 -7.88
C VAL A 72 3.85 4.22 -8.51
N PRO A 73 4.47 3.12 -8.99
CA PRO A 73 3.75 1.92 -9.37
C PRO A 73 2.91 1.34 -8.23
N LEU A 74 3.44 1.30 -7.01
CA LEU A 74 2.69 0.85 -5.84
C LEU A 74 1.44 1.71 -5.61
N LEU A 75 1.58 3.05 -5.57
CA LEU A 75 0.45 3.97 -5.41
C LEU A 75 -0.60 3.81 -6.52
N LYS A 76 -0.17 3.64 -7.77
CA LYS A 76 -1.08 3.38 -8.89
C LYS A 76 -1.82 2.05 -8.73
N ARG A 77 -1.11 1.00 -8.30
CA ARG A 77 -1.67 -0.33 -8.06
C ARG A 77 -2.68 -0.32 -6.91
N LEU A 78 -2.50 0.53 -5.89
CA LEU A 78 -3.48 0.68 -4.80
C LEU A 78 -4.85 1.17 -5.30
N LEU A 79 -4.91 1.87 -6.44
CA LEU A 79 -6.17 2.30 -7.06
C LEU A 79 -6.97 1.14 -7.69
N GLU A 80 -6.36 -0.03 -7.87
CA GLU A 80 -7.03 -1.22 -8.40
C GLU A 80 -7.86 -1.97 -7.35
N PHE A 81 -7.72 -1.62 -6.07
CA PHE A 81 -8.42 -2.28 -4.98
C PHE A 81 -9.70 -1.53 -4.63
N ASP A 82 -10.76 -2.28 -4.36
CA ASP A 82 -12.05 -1.75 -3.91
C ASP A 82 -12.04 -1.44 -2.40
N GLY A 83 -11.12 -2.04 -1.64
CA GLY A 83 -10.96 -1.84 -0.21
C GLY A 83 -9.53 -2.02 0.27
N ILE A 84 -9.18 -1.30 1.34
CA ILE A 84 -7.85 -1.35 1.95
C ILE A 84 -7.99 -1.52 3.47
N VAL A 85 -7.25 -2.47 4.03
CA VAL A 85 -7.02 -2.62 5.48
C VAL A 85 -5.61 -2.13 5.78
N PHE A 86 -5.43 -1.24 6.75
CA PHE A 86 -4.13 -0.65 7.09
C PHE A 86 -3.73 -1.03 8.52
N GLY A 87 -2.51 -1.56 8.71
CA GLY A 87 -2.00 -2.01 10.01
C GLY A 87 -0.48 -2.13 10.11
#